data_AF-A0AAV2SYA2-F1
#
_entry.id   AF-A0AAV2SYA2-F1
#
_cell.length_a   1.000
_cell.length_b   1.000
_cell.length_c   1.000
_cell.angle_alpha   90.00
_cell.angle_beta   90.00
_cell.angle_gamma   90.00
#
_symmetry.space_group_name_H-M   'P 1'
#
loop_
_entity.id
_entity.type
_entity.pdbx_description
1 polymer ?
#
loop_
_entity_poly.entity_id
_entity_poly.type
_entity_poly.pdbx_seq_one_letter_code
_entity_poly.pdbx_strand_id
1 'polypeptide(L)'
;MKTVNSHIGAPFTSKENQWVGYDDMESIEMKGQWGKSLGLGGAIVWAIEMDDFHGVCGQGKFPILNTIKYIWRRGGPVVVTPTAERTGSPTTTFTYPPPSITTPTTTTTATREATQGCRDNGYIRDKRNCRKFYRCYQTSEGWSKAALYCPGGLVFNTKGLYCDWPQTEPECGIIP
;
A
#
# COMPACT_ATOMS: atom_id res chain seq x y z
N MET A 1 -20.48 20.99 6.13
CA MET A 1 -19.47 21.83 6.81
C MET A 1 -18.70 20.93 7.78
N LYS A 2 -17.38 21.05 7.91
CA LYS A 2 -16.61 20.31 8.93
C LYS A 2 -17.07 20.80 10.31
N THR A 3 -17.35 19.86 11.21
CA THR A 3 -17.63 20.15 12.62
C THR A 3 -16.64 19.35 13.46
N VAL A 4 -16.03 20.00 14.46
CA VAL A 4 -15.07 19.35 15.35
C VAL A 4 -15.77 19.04 16.67
N ASN A 5 -15.66 17.79 17.12
CA ASN A 5 -16.05 17.43 18.48
C ASN A 5 -14.83 17.57 19.40
N SER A 6 -14.78 18.66 20.18
CA SER A 6 -13.65 18.96 21.07
C SER A 6 -13.48 17.98 22.22
N HIS A 7 -14.53 17.23 22.59
CA HIS A 7 -14.45 16.20 23.64
C HIS A 7 -13.86 14.88 23.10
N ILE A 8 -14.05 14.59 21.81
CA ILE A 8 -13.60 13.35 21.17
C ILE A 8 -12.26 13.53 20.45
N GLY A 9 -11.92 14.75 20.03
CA GLY A 9 -10.68 15.03 19.31
C GLY A 9 -10.71 14.52 17.86
N ALA A 10 -11.89 14.44 17.25
CA ALA A 10 -12.07 14.03 15.86
C ALA A 10 -13.20 14.83 15.18
N PRO A 11 -13.12 15.04 13.86
CA PRO A 11 -14.16 15.72 13.10
C PRO A 11 -15.33 14.80 12.75
N PHE A 12 -16.45 15.44 12.42
CA PHE A 12 -17.53 14.84 11.67
C PHE A 12 -18.11 15.84 10.67
N THR A 13 -18.91 15.35 9.73
CA THR A 13 -19.75 16.19 8.89
C THR A 13 -21.12 15.55 8.71
N SER A 14 -22.12 16.38 8.48
CA SER A 14 -23.48 15.93 8.19
C SER A 14 -24.07 16.71 7.03
N LYS A 15 -24.95 16.04 6.30
CA LYS A 15 -25.81 16.63 5.27
C LYS A 15 -27.14 15.88 5.27
N GLU A 16 -28.22 16.61 5.53
CA GLU A 16 -29.58 16.04 5.64
C GLU A 16 -29.62 14.86 6.63
N ASN A 17 -29.93 13.66 6.13
CA ASN A 17 -30.00 12.43 6.93
C ASN A 17 -28.69 11.61 6.92
N GLN A 18 -27.60 12.15 6.38
CA GLN A 18 -26.29 11.50 6.34
C GLN A 18 -25.33 12.12 7.35
N TRP A 19 -24.57 11.27 8.03
CA TRP A 19 -23.54 11.66 9.00
C TRP A 19 -22.29 10.82 8.77
N VAL A 20 -21.12 11.45 8.77
CA VAL A 20 -19.83 10.78 8.60
C VAL A 20 -18.86 11.31 9.65
N GLY A 21 -18.37 10.41 10.50
CA GLY A 21 -17.23 10.63 11.39
C GLY A 21 -15.97 10.11 10.72
N TYR A 22 -14.88 10.87 10.81
CA TYR A 22 -13.64 10.54 10.12
C TYR A 22 -12.44 11.10 10.89
N ASP A 23 -11.25 10.80 10.37
CA ASP A 23 -10.01 11.43 10.81
C ASP A 23 -9.51 12.38 9.71
N ASP A 24 -8.98 13.52 10.14
CA ASP A 24 -8.26 14.46 9.28
C ASP A 24 -6.85 14.70 9.81
N MET A 25 -6.07 15.56 9.14
CA MET A 25 -4.70 15.83 9.57
C MET A 25 -4.63 16.36 11.01
N GLU A 26 -5.63 17.12 11.47
CA GLU A 26 -5.66 17.72 12.81
C GLU A 26 -5.94 16.67 13.88
N SER A 27 -6.93 15.79 13.66
CA SER A 27 -7.20 14.68 14.58
C SER A 27 -6.07 13.67 14.63
N ILE A 28 -5.42 13.40 13.50
CA ILE A 28 -4.24 12.54 13.42
C ILE A 28 -3.03 13.15 14.13
N GLU A 29 -2.87 14.47 14.05
CA GLU A 29 -1.85 15.16 14.84
C GLU A 29 -2.07 14.99 16.34
N MET A 30 -3.29 15.24 16.82
CA MET A 30 -3.62 15.06 18.24
C MET A 30 -3.39 13.60 18.70
N LYS A 31 -3.87 12.63 17.93
CA LYS A 31 -3.67 11.20 18.21
C LYS A 31 -2.18 10.81 18.19
N GLY A 32 -1.41 11.34 17.24
CA GLY A 32 0.01 11.06 17.14
C GLY A 32 0.81 11.66 18.30
N GLN A 33 0.52 12.90 18.71
CA GLN A 33 1.14 13.50 19.90
C GLN A 33 0.75 12.75 21.18
N TRP A 34 -0.50 12.30 21.30
CA TRP A 34 -0.93 11.47 22.41
C TRP A 34 -0.21 10.11 22.43
N GLY A 35 -0.11 9.43 21.29
CA GLY A 35 0.67 8.20 21.15
C GLY A 35 2.13 8.37 21.55
N LYS A 36 2.75 9.49 21.17
CA LYS A 36 4.10 9.86 21.65
C LYS A 36 4.15 10.08 23.17
N SER A 37 3.16 10.75 23.76
CA SER A 37 3.12 10.96 25.22
C SER A 37 3.02 9.66 26.01
N LEU A 38 2.46 8.62 25.41
CA LEU A 38 2.40 7.27 25.98
C LEU A 38 3.66 6.43 25.71
N GLY A 39 4.63 6.97 24.96
CA GLY A 39 5.85 6.24 24.58
C GLY A 39 5.62 5.12 23.55
N LEU A 40 4.57 5.21 22.73
CA LEU A 40 4.29 4.20 21.70
C LEU A 40 5.30 4.26 20.54
N GLY A 41 5.68 3.09 20.03
CA GLY A 41 6.70 2.95 18.98
C GLY A 41 6.26 3.40 17.58
N GLY A 42 4.98 3.64 17.34
CA GLY A 42 4.45 3.95 16.01
C GLY A 42 2.93 4.05 15.96
N ALA A 43 2.42 4.26 14.75
CA ALA A 43 1.01 4.11 14.40
C ALA A 43 0.87 3.18 13.20
N ILE A 44 -0.27 2.49 13.12
CA ILE A 44 -0.68 1.70 11.96
C ILE A 44 -1.82 2.45 11.28
N VAL A 45 -1.81 2.49 9.95
CA VAL A 45 -2.88 3.08 9.14
C VAL A 45 -3.64 1.96 8.45
N TRP A 46 -4.95 2.00 8.59
CA TRP A 46 -5.88 1.18 7.83
C TRP A 46 -6.77 2.11 7.00
N ALA A 47 -6.57 2.26 5.69
CA ALA A 47 -5.54 1.65 4.85
C ALA A 47 -5.00 2.68 3.84
N ILE A 48 -3.88 2.37 3.18
CA ILE A 48 -3.14 3.32 2.33
C ILE A 48 -3.97 3.83 1.14
N GLU A 49 -4.85 2.98 0.60
CA GLU A 49 -5.74 3.28 -0.52
C GLU A 49 -6.94 4.15 -0.14
N MET A 50 -7.22 4.32 1.14
CA MET A 50 -8.28 5.20 1.64
C MET A 50 -7.79 6.59 2.03
N ASP A 51 -6.48 6.83 1.99
CA ASP A 51 -5.92 8.17 2.05
C ASP A 51 -6.08 8.89 0.70
N ASP A 52 -5.86 10.20 0.64
CA ASP A 52 -5.93 10.95 -0.62
C ASP A 52 -4.67 10.73 -1.48
N PHE A 53 -4.53 9.53 -2.03
CA PHE A 53 -3.36 9.15 -2.85
C PHE A 53 -3.34 9.84 -4.23
N HIS A 54 -4.49 10.39 -4.67
CA HIS A 54 -4.60 11.16 -5.90
C HIS A 54 -4.37 12.67 -5.70
N GLY A 55 -4.51 13.19 -4.48
CA GLY A 55 -4.38 14.61 -4.17
C GLY A 55 -5.62 15.44 -4.53
N VAL A 56 -6.81 14.83 -4.54
CA VAL A 56 -8.07 15.48 -4.94
C VAL A 56 -8.68 16.34 -3.85
N CYS A 57 -8.24 16.18 -2.59
CA CYS A 57 -8.70 16.98 -1.45
C CYS A 57 -7.97 18.33 -1.33
N GLY A 58 -6.98 18.60 -2.19
CA GLY A 58 -6.22 19.86 -2.18
C GLY A 58 -5.15 19.97 -1.09
N GLN A 59 -4.85 18.87 -0.38
CA GLN A 59 -3.86 18.80 0.70
C GLN A 59 -2.54 18.12 0.29
N GLY A 60 -2.38 17.86 -1.02
CA GLY A 60 -1.31 17.01 -1.55
C GLY A 60 -1.63 15.53 -1.43
N LYS A 61 -0.72 14.68 -1.91
CA LYS A 61 -0.90 13.21 -1.87
C LYS A 61 -0.60 12.67 -0.48
N PHE A 62 -1.40 11.70 -0.05
CA PHE A 62 -1.24 10.99 1.23
C PHE A 62 -1.20 11.92 2.46
N PRO A 63 -2.15 12.86 2.63
CA PRO A 63 -2.12 13.83 3.73
C PRO A 63 -2.10 13.16 5.11
N ILE A 64 -2.84 12.07 5.33
CA ILE A 64 -2.88 11.38 6.62
C ILE A 64 -1.54 10.67 6.91
N LEU A 65 -1.03 9.90 5.96
CA LEU A 65 0.25 9.20 6.12
C LEU A 65 1.44 10.15 6.26
N ASN A 66 1.45 11.26 5.52
CA ASN A 66 2.50 12.28 5.65
C ASN A 66 2.46 12.98 7.01
N THR A 67 1.26 13.17 7.57
CA THR A 67 1.09 13.71 8.93
C THR A 67 1.69 12.76 9.97
N ILE A 68 1.36 11.47 9.91
CA ILE A 68 1.95 10.43 10.79
C ILE A 68 3.46 10.38 10.65
N LYS A 69 3.95 10.34 9.41
CA LYS A 69 5.40 10.36 9.10
C LYS A 69 6.08 11.57 9.73
N TYR A 70 5.46 12.75 9.68
CA TYR A 70 6.03 13.96 10.27
C TYR A 70 6.14 13.85 11.79
N ILE A 71 5.06 13.45 12.47
CA ILE A 71 4.99 13.34 13.94
C ILE A 71 6.08 12.40 14.46
N TRP A 72 6.20 11.21 13.89
CA TRP A 72 7.15 10.20 14.35
C TRP A 72 8.60 10.43 13.89
N ARG A 73 8.84 11.14 12.78
CA ARG A 73 10.22 11.43 12.33
C ARG A 73 10.82 12.70 12.91
N ARG A 74 10.01 13.73 13.19
CA ARG A 74 10.53 15.06 13.61
C ARG A 74 10.14 15.47 15.01
N GLY A 75 9.23 14.77 15.66
CA GLY A 75 9.00 14.89 17.09
C GLY A 75 8.41 16.22 17.59
N GLY A 76 7.88 17.11 16.73
CA GLY A 76 7.30 18.40 17.12
C GLY A 76 6.05 18.80 16.30
N PRO A 77 5.29 19.83 16.73
CA PRO A 77 3.96 20.17 16.19
C PRO A 77 4.01 20.74 14.75
N VAL A 78 2.94 20.52 13.98
CA VAL A 78 2.72 21.04 12.63
C VAL A 78 2.14 22.44 12.76
N VAL A 79 2.95 23.47 12.52
CA VAL A 79 2.38 24.76 12.09
C VAL A 79 1.97 24.57 10.64
N VAL A 80 0.68 24.32 10.42
CA VAL A 80 0.06 24.28 9.08
C VAL A 80 0.18 25.68 8.48
N THR A 81 1.30 25.92 7.80
CA THR A 81 1.48 27.11 6.96
C THR A 81 1.02 26.72 5.56
N PRO A 82 0.05 27.42 4.94
CA PRO A 82 -0.28 27.20 3.55
C PRO A 82 0.90 27.68 2.72
N THR A 83 1.80 26.77 2.35
CA THR A 83 2.91 27.11 1.46
C THR A 83 2.43 26.98 0.03
N ALA A 84 2.37 28.14 -0.61
CA ALA A 84 2.10 28.36 -2.01
C ALA A 84 2.95 27.47 -2.93
N GLU A 85 2.37 27.20 -4.10
CA GLU A 85 2.93 26.63 -5.32
C GLU A 85 4.45 26.48 -5.37
N ARG A 86 4.89 25.23 -5.54
CA ARG A 86 6.07 24.97 -6.38
C ARG A 86 5.65 24.21 -7.62
N THR A 87 5.75 24.96 -8.71
CA THR A 87 5.70 24.61 -10.11
C THR A 87 6.54 23.38 -10.43
N GLY A 88 5.96 22.46 -11.21
CA GLY A 88 6.69 21.45 -11.99
C GLY A 88 6.67 20.04 -11.41
N SER A 89 5.61 19.28 -11.68
CA SER A 89 5.67 17.82 -11.70
C SER A 89 4.99 17.32 -12.98
N PRO A 90 5.57 16.38 -13.73
CA PRO A 90 5.08 16.01 -15.06
C PRO A 90 3.75 15.29 -14.95
N THR A 91 2.74 15.82 -15.62
CA THR A 91 1.44 15.19 -15.80
C THR A 91 1.55 14.13 -16.90
N THR A 92 1.62 12.86 -16.54
CA THR A 92 1.44 11.77 -17.51
C THR A 92 -0.03 11.36 -17.50
N THR A 93 -0.78 11.83 -18.48
CA THR A 93 -2.19 11.44 -18.69
C THR A 93 -2.22 10.04 -19.31
N PHE A 94 -2.66 9.04 -18.57
CA PHE A 94 -2.91 7.69 -19.10
C PHE A 94 -4.40 7.51 -19.39
N THR A 95 -4.74 7.40 -20.68
CA THR A 95 -6.05 6.96 -21.15
C THR A 95 -6.09 5.44 -21.10
N TYR A 96 -6.88 4.86 -20.19
CA TYR A 96 -7.03 3.41 -20.07
C TYR A 96 -8.03 2.87 -21.12
N PRO A 97 -7.64 1.91 -21.98
CA PRO A 97 -8.60 1.11 -22.72
C PRO A 97 -9.26 0.06 -21.79
N PRO A 98 -10.48 -0.40 -22.10
CA PRO A 98 -11.21 -1.34 -21.26
C PRO A 98 -10.53 -2.72 -21.21
N PRO A 99 -10.64 -3.46 -20.09
CA PRO A 99 -9.96 -4.73 -19.90
C PRO A 99 -10.58 -5.84 -20.76
N SER A 100 -9.75 -6.53 -21.54
CA SER A 100 -10.12 -7.80 -22.17
C SER A 100 -9.89 -8.95 -21.18
N ILE A 101 -10.98 -9.60 -20.78
CA ILE A 101 -10.96 -10.80 -19.93
C ILE A 101 -10.59 -11.98 -20.82
N THR A 102 -9.42 -12.58 -20.59
CA THR A 102 -9.07 -13.89 -21.17
C THR A 102 -8.88 -14.89 -20.04
N THR A 103 -9.79 -15.86 -19.98
CA THR A 103 -9.75 -16.99 -19.04
C THR A 103 -8.62 -17.95 -19.44
N PRO A 104 -7.69 -18.33 -18.55
CA PRO A 104 -6.72 -19.37 -18.87
C PRO A 104 -7.31 -20.76 -18.64
N THR A 105 -7.26 -21.58 -19.67
CA THR A 105 -7.57 -23.01 -19.65
C THR A 105 -6.49 -23.78 -18.88
N THR A 106 -6.92 -24.60 -17.94
CA THR A 106 -6.10 -25.54 -17.16
C THR A 106 -5.49 -26.60 -18.07
N THR A 107 -4.17 -26.81 -18.00
CA THR A 107 -3.53 -28.01 -18.54
C THR A 107 -2.68 -28.66 -17.45
N THR A 108 -2.98 -29.94 -17.29
CA THR A 108 -2.60 -30.88 -16.25
C THR A 108 -1.11 -31.21 -16.31
N THR A 109 -0.34 -30.73 -15.33
CA THR A 109 1.01 -31.26 -15.05
C THR A 109 1.37 -31.11 -13.56
N ALA A 110 0.44 -31.49 -12.67
CA ALA A 110 0.83 -32.03 -11.37
C ALA A 110 1.52 -33.38 -11.68
N THR A 111 2.74 -33.69 -11.26
CA THR A 111 3.05 -34.15 -9.90
C THR A 111 4.58 -34.19 -9.65
N ARG A 112 5.42 -33.38 -10.35
CA ARG A 112 6.89 -33.43 -10.13
C ARG A 112 7.64 -32.11 -9.85
N GLU A 113 6.99 -30.96 -9.88
CA GLU A 113 7.63 -29.66 -9.54
C GLU A 113 7.26 -29.11 -8.13
N ALA A 114 6.62 -29.92 -7.28
CA ALA A 114 5.97 -29.42 -6.06
C ALA A 114 6.93 -29.00 -4.91
N THR A 115 8.20 -29.41 -4.91
CA THR A 115 9.06 -29.25 -3.71
C THR A 115 10.37 -28.49 -3.91
N GLN A 116 10.78 -28.17 -5.14
CA GLN A 116 12.03 -27.44 -5.34
C GLN A 116 11.84 -25.94 -5.07
N GLY A 117 12.23 -25.52 -3.86
CA GLY A 117 12.39 -24.11 -3.47
C GLY A 117 11.77 -23.72 -2.12
N CYS A 118 10.75 -24.43 -1.65
CA CYS A 118 10.11 -24.14 -0.36
C CYS A 118 10.90 -24.81 0.78
N ARG A 119 11.47 -23.98 1.67
CA ARG A 119 12.18 -24.43 2.89
C ARG A 119 11.55 -23.91 4.18
N ASP A 120 10.67 -22.92 4.05
CA ASP A 120 9.89 -22.31 5.12
C ASP A 120 8.55 -21.82 4.55
N ASN A 121 7.61 -21.49 5.43
CA ASN A 121 6.39 -20.77 5.07
C ASN A 121 6.76 -19.38 4.55
N GLY A 122 6.10 -18.95 3.47
CA GLY A 122 6.37 -17.64 2.89
C GLY A 122 6.24 -17.63 1.38
N TYR A 123 7.06 -16.82 0.72
CA TYR A 123 6.97 -16.60 -0.73
C TYR A 123 8.32 -16.77 -1.41
N ILE A 124 8.31 -17.40 -2.58
CA ILE A 124 9.49 -17.57 -3.44
C ILE A 124 9.17 -17.14 -4.87
N ARG A 125 10.12 -16.51 -5.55
CA ARG A 125 9.98 -16.11 -6.97
C ARG A 125 10.17 -17.31 -7.89
N ASP A 126 9.47 -17.31 -9.02
CA ASP A 126 9.79 -18.21 -10.12
C ASP A 126 11.13 -17.83 -10.76
N LYS A 127 11.96 -18.81 -11.08
CA LYS A 127 13.31 -18.57 -11.62
C LYS A 127 13.32 -18.06 -13.06
N ARG A 128 12.24 -18.28 -13.81
CA ARG A 128 12.15 -17.97 -15.25
C ARG A 128 11.15 -16.86 -15.55
N ASN A 129 10.16 -16.68 -14.67
CA ASN A 129 9.13 -15.67 -14.84
C ASN A 129 9.10 -14.74 -13.63
N CYS A 130 9.69 -13.55 -13.78
CA CYS A 130 9.73 -12.53 -12.73
C CYS A 130 8.35 -12.07 -12.23
N ARG A 131 7.28 -12.26 -13.01
CA ARG A 131 5.90 -11.95 -12.60
C ARG A 131 5.26 -13.08 -11.80
N LYS A 132 5.81 -14.29 -11.84
CA LYS A 132 5.27 -15.47 -11.15
C LYS A 132 6.01 -15.68 -9.83
N PHE A 133 5.25 -15.98 -8.80
CA PHE A 133 5.78 -16.34 -7.49
C PHE A 133 4.92 -17.43 -6.86
N TYR A 134 5.41 -18.05 -5.80
CA TYR A 134 4.71 -19.13 -5.13
C TYR A 134 4.57 -18.83 -3.64
N ARG A 135 3.39 -19.09 -3.08
CA ARG A 135 3.19 -19.16 -1.62
C ARG A 135 3.52 -20.57 -1.15
N CYS A 136 4.58 -20.70 -0.37
CA CYS A 136 4.99 -21.94 0.28
C CYS A 136 4.22 -22.13 1.58
N TYR A 137 3.73 -23.34 1.82
CA TYR A 137 3.10 -23.74 3.08
C TYR A 137 3.33 -25.22 3.37
N GLN A 138 3.38 -25.57 4.65
CA GLN A 138 3.56 -26.96 5.09
C GLN A 138 2.22 -27.71 5.16
N THR A 139 2.22 -28.95 4.70
CA THR A 139 1.09 -29.89 4.77
C THR A 139 1.51 -31.18 5.49
N SER A 140 0.54 -32.04 5.81
CA SER A 140 0.82 -33.38 6.37
C SER A 140 1.67 -34.26 5.45
N GLU A 141 1.69 -33.97 4.14
CA GLU A 141 2.46 -34.68 3.13
C GLU A 141 3.82 -34.01 2.82
N GLY A 142 4.16 -32.94 3.56
CA GLY A 142 5.39 -32.16 3.38
C GLY A 142 5.14 -30.77 2.82
N TRP A 143 6.16 -30.17 2.20
CA TRP A 143 6.08 -28.82 1.64
C TRP A 143 5.23 -28.77 0.37
N SER A 144 4.27 -27.84 0.33
CA SER A 144 3.46 -27.53 -0.84
C SER A 144 3.61 -26.06 -1.24
N LYS A 145 3.26 -25.74 -2.49
CA LYS A 145 3.30 -24.37 -3.00
C LYS A 145 2.13 -24.04 -3.90
N ALA A 146 1.56 -22.85 -3.74
CA ALA A 146 0.51 -22.31 -4.61
C ALA A 146 1.08 -21.22 -5.53
N ALA A 147 0.86 -21.34 -6.84
CA ALA A 147 1.33 -20.35 -7.82
C ALA A 147 0.46 -19.09 -7.81
N LEU A 148 1.12 -17.93 -7.88
CA LEU A 148 0.53 -16.60 -7.91
C LEU A 148 1.25 -15.75 -8.97
N TYR A 149 0.58 -14.69 -9.43
CA TYR A 149 1.11 -13.79 -10.43
C TYR A 149 0.93 -12.34 -10.00
N CYS A 150 1.95 -11.53 -10.22
CA CYS A 150 1.89 -10.10 -10.01
C CYS A 150 0.93 -9.44 -11.02
N PRO A 151 0.08 -8.52 -10.56
CA PRO A 151 -0.85 -7.79 -11.43
C PRO A 151 -0.07 -6.87 -12.37
N GLY A 152 -0.55 -6.77 -13.62
CA GLY A 152 0.07 -5.93 -14.65
C GLY A 152 1.54 -6.29 -14.93
N GLY A 153 2.33 -5.31 -15.39
CA GLY A 153 3.76 -5.48 -15.68
C GLY A 153 4.68 -5.53 -14.46
N LEU A 154 4.14 -5.72 -13.25
CA LEU A 154 4.92 -5.78 -12.01
C LEU A 154 5.62 -7.13 -11.85
N VAL A 155 6.75 -7.11 -11.14
CA VAL A 155 7.56 -8.29 -10.81
C VAL A 155 7.58 -8.53 -9.31
N PHE A 156 7.78 -9.78 -8.90
CA PHE A 156 7.81 -10.12 -7.49
C PHE A 156 9.16 -9.73 -6.86
N ASN A 157 9.13 -8.87 -5.85
CA ASN A 157 10.28 -8.44 -5.07
C ASN A 157 10.57 -9.45 -3.95
N THR A 158 11.71 -10.13 -4.02
CA THR A 158 12.06 -11.19 -3.05
C THR A 158 12.50 -10.65 -1.68
N LYS A 159 12.86 -9.37 -1.59
CA LYS A 159 13.26 -8.73 -0.32
C LYS A 159 12.05 -8.18 0.43
N GLY A 160 11.14 -7.55 -0.31
CA GLY A 160 9.93 -6.93 0.22
C GLY A 160 8.73 -7.88 0.32
N LEU A 161 8.75 -8.99 -0.42
CA LEU A 161 7.64 -9.96 -0.51
C LEU A 161 6.34 -9.36 -1.05
N TYR A 162 6.43 -8.41 -1.98
CA TYR A 162 5.31 -7.80 -2.69
C TYR A 162 5.64 -7.62 -4.18
N CYS A 163 4.64 -7.28 -4.98
CA CYS A 163 4.82 -6.97 -6.40
C CYS A 163 5.24 -5.51 -6.56
N ASP A 164 6.38 -5.30 -7.18
CA ASP A 164 6.99 -3.99 -7.40
C ASP A 164 7.38 -3.83 -8.89
N TRP A 165 7.87 -2.66 -9.25
CA TRP A 165 8.26 -2.40 -10.62
C TRP A 165 9.57 -3.10 -11.02
N PRO A 166 9.73 -3.53 -12.29
CA PRO A 166 10.93 -4.22 -12.76
C PRO A 166 12.25 -3.52 -12.45
N GLN A 167 12.28 -2.18 -12.46
CA GLN A 167 13.48 -1.41 -12.15
C GLN A 167 14.00 -1.55 -10.71
N THR A 168 13.17 -1.99 -9.76
CA THR A 168 13.59 -2.19 -8.37
C THR A 168 14.17 -3.58 -8.12
N GLU A 169 14.06 -4.48 -9.11
CA GLU A 169 14.60 -5.83 -9.12
C GLU A 169 15.59 -5.99 -10.29
N PRO A 170 16.90 -5.73 -10.09
CA PRO A 170 17.89 -5.69 -11.17
C PRO A 170 17.95 -6.97 -12.02
N GLU A 171 17.66 -8.13 -11.43
CA GLU A 171 17.61 -9.42 -12.11
C GLU A 171 16.41 -9.57 -13.06
N CYS A 172 15.41 -8.70 -12.92
CA CYS A 172 14.17 -8.67 -13.70
C CYS A 172 14.03 -7.38 -14.53
N GLY A 173 14.89 -6.39 -14.31
CA GLY A 173 14.92 -5.10 -15.00
C GLY A 173 15.71 -5.09 -16.32
N ILE A 174 16.33 -6.21 -16.71
CA ILE A 174 16.99 -6.35 -18.02
C ILE A 174 15.95 -6.86 -19.02
N ILE A 175 15.25 -5.93 -19.66
CA ILE A 175 14.54 -6.19 -20.91
C ILE A 175 15.39 -5.50 -22.02
N PRO A 176 15.96 -6.20 -23.00
CA PRO A 176 16.46 -5.57 -24.22
C PRO A 176 15.30 -4.99 -25.05
#